data_AF-A0A1Q7QCL9-F1
#
_entry.id   AF-A0A1Q7QCL9-F1
#
_cell.length_a   1.000
_cell.length_b   1.000
_cell.length_c   1.000
_cell.angle_alpha   90.00
_cell.angle_beta   90.00
_cell.angle_gamma   90.00
#
_symmetry.space_group_name_H-M   'P 1'
#
loop_
_entity.id
_entity.type
_entity.pdbx_description
1 polymer ?
#
loop_
_entity_poly.entity_id
_entity_poly.type
_entity_poly.pdbx_seq_one_letter_code
_entity_poly.pdbx_strand_id
1 'polypeptide(L)'
;MAATERNALARTWDVGRRIDPRYLIAFLITLVLVAAQLRYHMVGGYDRLVLALGVCMATEAVLSWFDRGKVVNLLSAYISGISLTLLVKPQGGALWPFVLGGFIAISSKYVLRYRENHLWNPTNFAVTALLLAAPDRVSVLSHQFGNDLTTNLVIWIFGLVIAARVGVLHVTLTYVASFLLLNTVRALSLGQPILPEIAPITGPMYQLFIFFMITDPRTVVRGRRRQIVVAIVIAVMETLIRFASDKGWPLPTAFNVAPAFLALALVGPVAKWLDLRRLAYK
;
A
#
# COMPACT_ATOMS: atom_id res chain seq x y z
N MET A 1 2.24 -43.43 5.24
CA MET A 1 3.07 -42.26 4.86
C MET A 1 2.24 -41.02 4.52
N ALA A 2 1.20 -41.09 3.68
CA ALA A 2 0.41 -39.90 3.28
C ALA A 2 -0.39 -39.19 4.41
N ALA A 3 -0.83 -39.91 5.45
CA ALA A 3 -1.53 -39.31 6.60
C ALA A 3 -0.60 -38.51 7.53
N THR A 4 0.68 -38.89 7.59
CA THR A 4 1.70 -38.24 8.42
C THR A 4 2.15 -36.91 7.81
N GLU A 5 2.23 -36.82 6.47
CA GLU A 5 2.53 -35.59 5.74
C GLU A 5 1.41 -34.55 5.82
N ARG A 6 0.13 -34.95 5.72
CA ARG A 6 -1.01 -34.05 5.94
C ARG A 6 -0.99 -33.41 7.33
N ASN A 7 -0.60 -34.16 8.36
CA ASN A 7 -0.46 -33.65 9.72
C ASN A 7 0.75 -32.72 9.90
N ALA A 8 1.84 -32.92 9.16
CA ALA A 8 2.99 -32.02 9.17
C ALA A 8 2.69 -30.68 8.47
N LEU A 9 1.95 -30.70 7.35
CA LEU A 9 1.49 -29.50 6.65
C LEU A 9 0.46 -28.73 7.49
N ALA A 10 -0.47 -29.43 8.14
CA ALA A 10 -1.44 -28.80 9.06
C ALA A 10 -0.73 -28.19 10.29
N ARG A 11 0.26 -28.89 10.87
CA ARG A 11 1.06 -28.37 12.01
C ARG A 11 1.93 -27.18 11.62
N THR A 12 2.59 -27.18 10.47
CA THR A 12 3.35 -26.02 9.98
C THR A 12 2.43 -24.83 9.70
N TRP A 13 1.21 -25.08 9.20
CA TRP A 13 0.17 -24.06 9.02
C TRP A 13 -0.27 -23.44 10.35
N ASP A 14 -0.47 -24.25 11.40
CA ASP A 14 -0.90 -23.79 12.73
C ASP A 14 0.24 -23.17 13.57
N VAL A 15 1.49 -23.62 13.43
CA VAL A 15 2.65 -22.95 14.03
C VAL A 15 2.86 -21.58 13.38
N GLY A 16 2.69 -21.50 12.06
CA GLY A 16 2.75 -20.24 11.35
C GLY A 16 1.60 -19.28 11.66
N ARG A 17 0.50 -19.73 12.29
CA ARG A 17 -0.62 -18.87 12.72
C ARG A 17 -0.26 -17.97 13.91
N ARG A 18 0.85 -18.26 14.61
CA ARG A 18 1.35 -17.47 15.75
C ARG A 18 2.29 -16.33 15.36
N ILE A 19 2.67 -16.22 14.08
CA ILE A 19 3.54 -15.14 13.61
C ILE A 19 2.71 -13.86 13.46
N ASP A 20 3.12 -12.77 14.11
CA ASP A 20 2.47 -11.46 13.96
C ASP A 20 2.46 -11.10 12.45
N PRO A 21 1.29 -10.81 11.86
CA PRO A 21 1.13 -10.42 10.46
C PRO A 21 2.14 -9.37 9.97
N ARG A 22 2.64 -8.51 10.86
CA ARG A 22 3.64 -7.50 10.54
C ARG A 22 4.96 -8.07 10.06
N TYR A 23 5.39 -9.22 10.56
CA TYR A 23 6.62 -9.87 10.10
C TYR A 23 6.46 -10.45 8.69
N LEU A 24 5.27 -10.99 8.37
CA LEU A 24 4.97 -11.44 7.01
C LEU A 24 4.95 -10.26 6.03
N ILE A 25 4.37 -9.14 6.45
CA ILE A 25 4.36 -7.89 5.69
C ILE A 25 5.79 -7.36 5.48
N ALA A 26 6.59 -7.30 6.55
CA ALA A 26 7.99 -6.89 6.48
C ALA A 26 8.81 -7.81 5.57
N PHE A 27 8.60 -9.12 5.66
CA PHE A 27 9.24 -10.09 4.77
C PHE A 27 8.90 -9.81 3.30
N LEU A 28 7.62 -9.65 2.96
CA LEU A 28 7.20 -9.42 1.58
C LEU A 28 7.78 -8.10 1.05
N ILE A 29 7.79 -7.03 1.85
CA ILE A 29 8.27 -5.75 1.36
C ILE A 29 9.79 -5.74 1.18
N THR A 30 10.52 -6.42 2.07
CA THR A 30 11.95 -6.63 1.92
C THR A 30 12.26 -7.53 0.72
N LEU A 31 11.46 -8.57 0.47
CA LEU A 31 11.58 -9.41 -0.72
C LEU A 31 11.41 -8.57 -2.00
N VAL A 32 10.39 -7.71 -2.05
CA VAL A 32 10.19 -6.78 -3.18
C VAL A 32 11.39 -5.85 -3.35
N LEU A 33 11.93 -5.30 -2.26
CA LEU A 33 13.12 -4.45 -2.30
C LEU A 33 14.35 -5.17 -2.83
N VAL A 34 14.61 -6.39 -2.35
CA VAL A 34 15.76 -7.19 -2.80
C VAL A 34 15.59 -7.56 -4.28
N ALA A 35 14.41 -8.01 -4.69
CA ALA A 35 14.12 -8.32 -6.10
C ALA A 35 14.28 -7.07 -7.00
N ALA A 36 13.80 -5.92 -6.53
CA ALA A 36 13.94 -4.64 -7.23
C ALA A 36 15.41 -4.25 -7.40
N GLN A 37 16.20 -4.41 -6.35
CA GLN A 37 17.62 -4.03 -6.35
C GLN A 37 18.45 -4.96 -7.22
N LEU A 38 18.25 -6.28 -7.11
CA LEU A 38 19.01 -7.27 -7.86
C LEU A 38 18.77 -7.19 -9.37
N ARG A 39 17.54 -6.86 -9.79
CA ARG A 39 17.15 -6.93 -11.20
C ARG A 39 17.17 -5.60 -11.93
N TYR A 40 16.91 -4.51 -11.22
CA TYR A 40 16.74 -3.19 -11.83
C TYR A 40 17.68 -2.13 -11.26
N HIS A 41 18.54 -2.49 -10.30
CA HIS A 41 19.38 -1.53 -9.55
C HIS A 41 18.57 -0.32 -9.06
N MET A 42 17.30 -0.55 -8.72
CA MET A 42 16.27 0.49 -8.70
C MET A 42 16.49 1.55 -7.62
N VAL A 43 17.17 1.17 -6.54
CA VAL A 43 17.48 2.09 -5.44
C VAL A 43 18.47 3.17 -5.94
N GLY A 44 19.28 2.87 -6.96
CA GLY A 44 20.31 3.74 -7.51
C GLY A 44 21.47 3.91 -6.54
N GLY A 45 21.23 4.67 -5.45
CA GLY A 45 22.15 4.86 -4.33
C GLY A 45 21.49 4.51 -3.00
N TYR A 46 22.23 3.83 -2.12
CA TYR A 46 21.74 3.39 -0.80
C TYR A 46 21.31 4.55 0.11
N ASP A 47 21.74 5.77 -0.20
CA ASP A 47 21.37 7.00 0.53
C ASP A 47 19.86 7.17 0.67
N ARG A 48 19.08 6.83 -0.37
CA ARG A 48 17.62 6.92 -0.34
C ARG A 48 17.02 5.97 0.67
N LEU A 49 17.51 4.72 0.68
CA LEU A 49 17.06 3.68 1.59
C LEU A 49 17.46 4.02 3.03
N VAL A 50 18.71 4.44 3.23
CA VAL A 50 19.24 4.82 4.55
C VAL A 50 18.47 6.02 5.11
N LEU A 51 18.22 7.07 4.30
CA LEU A 51 17.46 8.23 4.74
C LEU A 51 16.01 7.89 5.02
N ALA A 52 15.32 7.17 4.13
CA ALA A 52 13.92 6.81 4.35
C ALA A 52 13.74 5.94 5.60
N LEU A 53 14.58 4.92 5.78
CA LEU A 53 14.57 4.06 6.98
C LEU A 53 14.97 4.84 8.22
N GLY A 54 16.08 5.57 8.17
CA GLY A 54 16.62 6.33 9.29
C GLY A 54 15.62 7.35 9.80
N VAL A 55 15.03 8.15 8.90
CA VAL A 55 14.03 9.15 9.28
C VAL A 55 12.76 8.49 9.81
N CYS A 56 12.26 7.41 9.19
CA CYS A 56 11.09 6.71 9.71
C CYS A 56 11.35 6.16 11.11
N MET A 57 12.47 5.46 11.33
CA MET A 57 12.79 4.83 12.60
C MET A 57 13.09 5.86 13.69
N ALA A 58 13.84 6.92 13.36
CA ALA A 58 14.12 8.01 14.30
C ALA A 58 12.84 8.76 14.68
N THR A 59 12.00 9.11 13.71
CA THR A 59 10.72 9.80 13.97
C THR A 59 9.81 8.92 14.83
N GLU A 60 9.75 7.60 14.57
CA GLU A 60 8.94 6.69 15.37
C GLU A 60 9.49 6.56 16.79
N ALA A 61 10.80 6.46 16.96
CA ALA A 61 11.42 6.39 18.28
C ALA A 61 11.15 7.66 19.11
N VAL A 62 11.33 8.84 18.51
CA VAL A 62 11.10 10.13 19.17
C VAL A 62 9.62 10.32 19.53
N LEU A 63 8.72 10.15 18.56
CA LEU A 63 7.29 10.36 18.78
C LEU A 63 6.70 9.32 19.72
N SER A 64 7.12 8.05 19.64
CA SER A 64 6.63 7.02 20.56
C SER A 64 7.14 7.22 21.98
N TRP A 65 8.38 7.66 22.15
CA TRP A 65 8.90 8.03 23.47
C TRP A 65 8.12 9.21 24.06
N PHE A 66 7.83 10.24 23.26
CA PHE A 66 7.05 11.39 23.72
C PHE A 66 5.58 11.06 24.04
N ASP A 67 4.91 10.29 23.17
CA ASP A 67 3.48 9.92 23.29
C ASP A 67 3.23 8.85 24.37
N ARG A 68 4.16 7.90 24.55
CA ARG A 68 3.94 6.66 25.35
C ARG A 68 4.99 6.42 26.43
N GLY A 69 5.97 7.31 26.58
CA GLY A 69 7.09 7.16 27.52
C GLY A 69 8.09 6.05 27.20
N LYS A 70 7.92 5.34 26.08
CA LYS A 70 8.79 4.24 25.66
C LYS A 70 8.84 4.09 24.15
N VAL A 71 9.99 3.66 23.63
CA VAL A 71 10.15 3.35 22.21
C VAL A 71 9.34 2.10 21.87
N VAL A 72 8.38 2.25 20.95
CA VAL A 72 7.56 1.13 20.47
C VAL A 72 8.32 0.29 19.45
N ASN A 73 7.76 -0.87 19.09
CA ASN A 73 8.32 -1.71 18.05
C ASN A 73 8.41 -0.95 16.70
N LEU A 74 9.65 -0.73 16.24
CA LEU A 74 9.98 0.03 15.04
C LEU A 74 9.70 -0.72 13.72
N LEU A 75 9.20 -1.95 13.76
CA LEU A 75 8.89 -2.75 12.56
C LEU A 75 7.90 -2.03 11.62
N SER A 76 6.93 -1.30 12.19
CA SER A 76 5.99 -0.50 11.37
C SER A 76 6.70 0.69 10.68
N ALA A 77 7.69 1.29 11.33
CA ALA A 77 8.50 2.36 10.74
C ALA A 77 9.43 1.82 9.66
N TYR A 78 10.03 0.64 9.88
CA TYR A 78 10.81 -0.08 8.87
C TYR A 78 10.00 -0.35 7.59
N ILE A 79 8.79 -0.91 7.73
CA ILE A 79 7.89 -1.16 6.58
C ILE A 79 7.58 0.15 5.84
N SER A 80 7.33 1.24 6.58
CA SER A 80 7.04 2.56 5.99
C SER A 80 8.25 3.10 5.21
N GLY A 81 9.46 3.00 5.77
CA GLY A 81 10.70 3.46 5.12
C GLY A 81 11.04 2.67 3.85
N ILE A 82 10.90 1.34 3.86
CA ILE A 82 11.07 0.54 2.63
C ILE A 82 9.99 0.89 1.62
N SER A 83 8.73 1.04 2.06
CA SER A 83 7.63 1.39 1.15
C SER A 83 7.90 2.71 0.44
N LEU A 84 8.35 3.74 1.18
CA LEU A 84 8.71 5.04 0.60
C LEU A 84 9.88 4.93 -0.37
N THR A 85 10.91 4.13 -0.04
CA THR A 85 12.06 3.89 -0.92
C THR A 85 11.63 3.27 -2.25
N LEU A 86 10.68 2.33 -2.21
CA LEU A 86 10.17 1.64 -3.40
C LEU A 86 9.25 2.53 -4.23
N LEU A 87 8.37 3.31 -3.58
CA LEU A 87 7.28 4.00 -4.25
C LEU A 87 7.66 5.41 -4.69
N VAL A 88 8.43 6.16 -3.90
CA VAL A 88 8.74 7.57 -4.16
C VAL A 88 9.90 7.69 -5.14
N LYS A 89 9.69 8.45 -6.22
CA LYS A 89 10.70 8.75 -7.22
C LYS A 89 10.92 10.27 -7.30
N PRO A 90 12.00 10.78 -6.70
CA PRO A 90 12.32 12.21 -6.77
C PRO A 90 12.95 12.56 -8.12
N GLN A 91 12.61 13.73 -8.64
CA GLN A 91 13.26 14.31 -9.81
C GLN A 91 14.67 14.81 -9.46
N GLY A 92 15.62 14.62 -10.39
CA GLY A 92 16.99 15.13 -10.25
C GLY A 92 17.80 14.53 -9.08
N GLY A 93 17.40 13.37 -8.55
CA GLY A 93 18.13 12.71 -7.45
C GLY A 93 17.94 13.35 -6.07
N ALA A 94 16.99 14.28 -5.92
CA ALA A 94 16.74 14.97 -4.66
C ALA A 94 16.37 14.00 -3.52
N LEU A 95 16.96 14.17 -2.34
CA LEU A 95 16.75 13.29 -1.18
C LEU A 95 15.67 13.77 -0.22
N TRP A 96 15.31 15.06 -0.28
CA TRP A 96 14.30 15.66 0.60
C TRP A 96 12.94 14.94 0.60
N PRO A 97 12.42 14.34 -0.50
CA PRO A 97 11.14 13.64 -0.45
C PRO A 97 11.14 12.42 0.47
N PHE A 98 12.28 11.76 0.65
CA PHE A 98 12.39 10.64 1.59
C PHE A 98 12.41 11.11 3.04
N VAL A 99 13.07 12.24 3.32
CA VAL A 99 13.09 12.85 4.65
C VAL A 99 11.69 13.35 5.02
N LEU A 100 11.11 14.20 4.17
CA LEU A 100 9.78 14.76 4.42
C LEU A 100 8.70 13.67 4.39
N GLY A 101 8.77 12.74 3.43
CA GLY A 101 7.85 11.62 3.33
C GLY A 101 7.91 10.70 4.53
N GLY A 102 9.11 10.37 5.01
CA GLY A 102 9.30 9.55 6.22
C GLY A 102 8.73 10.23 7.46
N PHE A 103 9.02 11.52 7.63
CA PHE A 103 8.49 12.31 8.73
C PHE A 103 6.95 12.40 8.68
N ILE A 104 6.36 12.73 7.52
CA ILE A 104 4.90 12.80 7.32
C ILE A 104 4.25 11.45 7.57
N ALA A 105 4.81 10.36 7.03
CA ALA A 105 4.27 9.02 7.20
C ALA A 105 4.16 8.68 8.69
N ILE A 106 5.25 8.82 9.44
CA ILE A 106 5.26 8.46 10.85
C ILE A 106 4.42 9.43 11.68
N SER A 107 4.55 10.75 11.46
CA SER A 107 3.77 11.75 12.18
C SER A 107 2.27 11.59 11.98
N SER A 108 1.82 11.17 10.79
CA SER A 108 0.42 10.88 10.51
C SER A 108 -0.15 9.79 11.42
N LYS A 109 0.68 8.84 11.87
CA LYS A 109 0.26 7.81 12.82
C LYS A 109 -0.17 8.43 14.13
N TYR A 110 0.42 9.55 14.57
CA TYR A 110 0.18 10.18 15.87
C TYR A 110 -0.88 11.27 15.78
N VAL A 111 -0.84 12.08 14.71
CA VAL A 111 -1.75 13.22 14.52
C VAL A 111 -3.11 12.77 13.96
N LEU A 112 -3.12 11.88 12.96
CA LEU A 112 -4.35 11.46 12.26
C LEU A 112 -4.97 10.21 12.89
N ARG A 113 -5.18 10.26 14.21
CA ARG A 113 -5.85 9.22 14.99
C ARG A 113 -7.28 9.62 15.29
N TYR A 114 -8.16 8.63 15.32
CA TYR A 114 -9.49 8.76 15.91
C TYR A 114 -9.73 7.57 16.83
N ARG A 115 -9.99 7.84 18.11
CA ARG A 115 -10.19 6.81 19.16
C ARG A 115 -9.07 5.77 19.19
N GLU A 116 -7.82 6.22 19.29
CA GLU A 116 -6.62 5.36 19.30
C GLU A 116 -6.40 4.50 18.03
N ASN A 117 -7.15 4.75 16.95
CA ASN A 117 -7.01 4.04 15.67
C ASN A 117 -6.51 4.99 14.58
N HIS A 118 -5.66 4.47 13.69
CA HIS A 118 -5.17 5.22 12.55
C HIS A 118 -6.28 5.32 11.50
N LEU A 119 -6.54 6.53 10.99
CA LEU A 119 -7.50 6.75 9.92
C LEU A 119 -6.90 6.51 8.54
N TRP A 120 -5.66 6.94 8.33
CA TRP A 120 -4.93 6.76 7.07
C TRP A 120 -3.84 5.71 7.18
N ASN A 121 -3.55 5.04 6.07
CA ASN A 121 -2.33 4.27 5.93
C ASN A 121 -1.12 5.24 5.86
N PRO A 122 -0.13 5.12 6.75
CA PRO A 122 0.97 6.07 6.89
C PRO A 122 1.74 6.33 5.60
N THR A 123 2.12 5.27 4.89
CA THR A 123 2.85 5.37 3.63
C THR A 123 1.97 5.99 2.55
N ASN A 124 0.72 5.53 2.41
CA ASN A 124 -0.20 6.06 1.41
C ASN A 124 -0.44 7.56 1.62
N PHE A 125 -0.62 8.00 2.87
CA PHE A 125 -0.79 9.41 3.21
C PHE A 125 0.45 10.23 2.83
N ALA A 126 1.65 9.76 3.18
CA ALA A 126 2.87 10.47 2.81
C ALA A 126 3.08 10.57 1.30
N VAL A 127 2.89 9.47 0.55
CA VAL A 127 3.04 9.48 -0.92
C VAL A 127 2.02 10.43 -1.55
N THR A 128 0.74 10.34 -1.16
CA THR A 128 -0.30 11.23 -1.71
C THR A 128 -0.08 12.69 -1.34
N ALA A 129 0.33 12.98 -0.10
CA ALA A 129 0.69 14.34 0.31
C ALA A 129 1.85 14.91 -0.49
N LEU A 130 2.91 14.13 -0.72
CA LEU A 130 4.06 14.57 -1.52
C LEU A 130 3.68 14.82 -2.98
N LEU A 131 2.85 13.96 -3.58
CA LEU A 131 2.39 14.14 -4.97
C LEU A 131 1.52 15.39 -5.13
N LEU A 132 0.69 15.71 -4.14
CA LEU A 132 -0.15 16.90 -4.16
C LEU A 132 0.66 18.18 -3.89
N ALA A 133 1.64 18.12 -2.97
CA ALA A 133 2.43 19.28 -2.57
C ALA A 133 3.55 19.62 -3.56
N ALA A 134 4.12 18.61 -4.24
CA ALA A 134 5.26 18.78 -5.13
C ALA A 134 5.15 17.90 -6.40
N PRO A 135 4.08 18.08 -7.21
CA PRO A 135 3.82 17.24 -8.39
C PRO A 135 4.95 17.27 -9.43
N ASP A 136 5.64 18.41 -9.56
CA ASP A 136 6.74 18.57 -10.53
C ASP A 136 8.07 17.98 -10.05
N ARG A 137 8.16 17.60 -8.77
CA ARG A 137 9.40 17.13 -8.13
C ARG A 137 9.31 15.69 -7.65
N VAL A 138 8.11 15.15 -7.48
CA VAL A 138 7.86 13.81 -6.97
C VAL A 138 6.94 13.06 -7.92
N SER A 139 7.37 11.88 -8.35
CA SER A 139 6.55 10.91 -9.06
C SER A 139 6.48 9.60 -8.28
N VAL A 140 5.61 8.69 -8.72
CA VAL A 140 5.51 7.33 -8.17
C VAL A 140 6.11 6.33 -9.14
N LEU A 141 6.60 5.23 -8.59
CA LEU A 141 7.00 4.05 -9.34
C LEU A 141 5.92 3.62 -10.34
N SER A 142 6.16 3.81 -11.64
CA SER A 142 5.20 3.45 -12.70
C SER A 142 5.84 2.68 -13.87
N HIS A 143 7.05 3.05 -14.32
CA HIS A 143 7.63 2.50 -15.56
C HIS A 143 9.02 1.85 -15.43
N GLN A 144 9.79 2.13 -14.37
CA GLN A 144 11.18 1.62 -14.22
C GLN A 144 11.25 0.20 -13.67
N PHE A 145 10.21 -0.24 -12.96
CA PHE A 145 10.07 -1.64 -12.65
C PHE A 145 9.53 -2.29 -13.92
N GLY A 146 10.40 -2.91 -14.69
CA GLY A 146 10.00 -3.64 -15.88
C GLY A 146 8.82 -4.55 -15.52
N ASN A 147 7.84 -4.67 -16.41
CA ASN A 147 6.78 -5.66 -16.29
C ASN A 147 7.33 -7.07 -16.54
N ASP A 148 8.48 -7.38 -15.93
CA ASP A 148 9.09 -8.68 -15.97
C ASP A 148 8.17 -9.65 -15.28
N LEU A 149 7.68 -10.58 -16.08
CA LEU A 149 6.69 -11.55 -15.68
C LEU A 149 7.16 -12.34 -14.46
N THR A 150 8.44 -12.71 -14.39
CA THR A 150 8.98 -13.52 -13.29
C THR A 150 8.96 -12.76 -11.96
N THR A 151 9.44 -11.50 -11.92
CA THR A 151 9.44 -10.73 -10.67
C THR A 151 8.00 -10.45 -10.21
N ASN A 152 7.12 -10.07 -11.13
CA ASN A 152 5.73 -9.78 -10.78
C ASN A 152 4.98 -11.04 -10.32
N LEU A 153 5.23 -12.20 -10.91
CA LEU A 153 4.67 -13.48 -10.46
C LEU A 153 5.12 -13.85 -9.05
N VAL A 154 6.41 -13.68 -8.73
CA VAL A 154 6.93 -13.94 -7.38
C VAL A 154 6.20 -13.09 -6.34
N ILE A 155 6.03 -11.79 -6.61
CA ILE A 155 5.32 -10.88 -5.70
C ILE A 155 3.84 -11.28 -5.56
N TRP A 156 3.17 -11.66 -6.67
CA TRP A 156 1.80 -12.15 -6.63
C TRP A 156 1.66 -13.42 -5.78
N ILE A 157 2.54 -14.40 -5.97
CA ILE A 157 2.49 -15.68 -5.24
C ILE A 157 2.66 -15.44 -3.74
N PHE A 158 3.74 -14.76 -3.32
CA PHE A 158 3.97 -14.50 -1.90
C PHE A 158 2.91 -13.56 -1.32
N GLY A 159 2.48 -12.55 -2.08
CA GLY A 159 1.41 -11.63 -1.67
C GLY A 159 0.08 -12.33 -1.41
N LEU A 160 -0.36 -13.23 -2.31
CA LEU A 160 -1.60 -13.99 -2.14
C LEU A 160 -1.50 -14.99 -0.98
N VAL A 161 -0.37 -15.67 -0.84
CA VAL A 161 -0.13 -16.58 0.30
C VAL A 161 -0.22 -15.81 1.61
N ILE A 162 0.44 -14.66 1.72
CA ILE A 162 0.41 -13.83 2.93
C ILE A 162 -0.99 -13.28 3.17
N ALA A 163 -1.69 -12.78 2.14
CA ALA A 163 -3.06 -12.30 2.26
C ALA A 163 -4.03 -13.38 2.75
N ALA A 164 -3.86 -14.62 2.29
CA ALA A 164 -4.61 -15.78 2.77
C ALA A 164 -4.31 -16.09 4.24
N ARG A 165 -3.04 -16.04 4.63
CA ARG A 165 -2.57 -16.35 5.99
C ARG A 165 -3.01 -15.30 7.01
N VAL A 166 -3.04 -14.02 6.62
CA VAL A 166 -3.51 -12.90 7.45
C VAL A 166 -5.04 -12.79 7.45
N GLY A 167 -5.74 -13.50 6.55
CA GLY A 167 -7.20 -13.51 6.49
C GLY A 167 -7.80 -12.29 5.80
N VAL A 168 -7.05 -11.64 4.90
CA VAL A 168 -7.47 -10.45 4.13
C VAL A 168 -7.63 -10.74 2.63
N LEU A 169 -7.52 -12.00 2.23
CA LEU A 169 -7.63 -12.43 0.83
C LEU A 169 -8.93 -11.96 0.15
N HIS A 170 -10.05 -11.91 0.88
CA HIS A 170 -11.30 -11.39 0.32
C HIS A 170 -11.23 -9.92 -0.05
N VAL A 171 -10.46 -9.08 0.66
CA VAL A 171 -10.27 -7.66 0.33
C VAL A 171 -9.47 -7.54 -0.96
N THR A 172 -8.35 -8.28 -1.02
CA THR A 172 -7.48 -8.35 -2.20
C THR A 172 -8.26 -8.79 -3.44
N LEU A 173 -8.93 -9.95 -3.40
CA LEU A 173 -9.67 -10.47 -4.55
C LEU A 173 -10.84 -9.58 -4.94
N THR A 174 -11.55 -8.98 -3.98
CA THR A 174 -12.66 -8.05 -4.27
C THR A 174 -12.15 -6.83 -5.04
N TYR A 175 -11.06 -6.22 -4.57
CA TYR A 175 -10.49 -5.04 -5.23
C TYR A 175 -9.96 -5.41 -6.63
N VAL A 176 -9.23 -6.52 -6.77
CA VAL A 176 -8.74 -7.00 -8.07
C VAL A 176 -9.89 -7.22 -9.06
N ALA A 177 -10.93 -7.95 -8.65
CA ALA A 177 -12.09 -8.21 -9.49
C ALA A 177 -12.83 -6.93 -9.87
N SER A 178 -13.02 -6.02 -8.90
CA SER A 178 -13.67 -4.73 -9.14
C SER A 178 -12.87 -3.86 -10.09
N PHE A 179 -11.54 -3.77 -9.90
CA PHE A 179 -10.65 -3.02 -10.78
C PHE A 179 -10.71 -3.54 -12.21
N LEU A 180 -10.61 -4.86 -12.40
CA LEU A 180 -10.65 -5.48 -13.73
C LEU A 180 -11.99 -5.22 -14.42
N LEU A 181 -13.10 -5.43 -13.71
CA LEU A 181 -14.44 -5.21 -14.25
C LEU A 181 -14.67 -3.74 -14.62
N LEU A 182 -14.43 -2.82 -13.68
CA LEU A 182 -14.72 -1.40 -13.84
C LEU A 182 -13.84 -0.74 -14.91
N ASN A 183 -12.54 -1.08 -14.96
CA ASN A 183 -11.66 -0.53 -15.99
C ASN A 183 -11.92 -1.15 -17.37
N THR A 184 -12.35 -2.42 -17.44
CA THR A 184 -12.79 -3.02 -18.72
C THR A 184 -14.05 -2.31 -19.23
N VAL A 185 -15.04 -2.09 -18.37
CA VAL A 185 -16.27 -1.35 -18.73
C VAL A 185 -15.93 0.07 -19.18
N ARG A 186 -15.04 0.77 -18.45
CA ARG A 186 -14.57 2.10 -18.84
C ARG A 186 -13.90 2.08 -20.21
N ALA A 187 -12.96 1.16 -20.45
CA ALA A 187 -12.24 1.03 -21.72
C ALA A 187 -13.21 0.82 -22.89
N LEU A 188 -14.15 -0.11 -22.73
CA LEU A 188 -15.19 -0.38 -23.73
C LEU A 188 -16.08 0.84 -23.99
N SER A 189 -16.47 1.57 -22.93
CA SER A 189 -17.31 2.76 -23.06
C SER A 189 -16.62 3.93 -23.76
N LEU A 190 -15.29 4.00 -23.69
CA LEU A 190 -14.48 5.04 -24.31
C LEU A 190 -13.87 4.61 -25.66
N GLY A 191 -14.12 3.37 -26.11
CA GLY A 191 -13.53 2.82 -27.33
C GLY A 191 -12.01 2.61 -27.23
N GLN A 192 -11.47 2.49 -26.02
CA GLN A 192 -10.05 2.32 -25.76
C GLN A 192 -9.67 0.82 -25.72
N PRO A 193 -8.42 0.46 -26.06
CA PRO A 193 -7.91 -0.90 -25.88
C PRO A 193 -7.97 -1.31 -24.39
N ILE A 194 -8.51 -2.51 -24.10
CA ILE A 194 -8.68 -2.99 -22.72
C ILE A 194 -7.32 -3.27 -22.05
N LEU A 195 -6.37 -3.83 -22.80
CA LEU A 195 -5.14 -4.37 -22.22
C LEU A 195 -4.28 -3.32 -21.49
N PRO A 196 -4.03 -2.12 -22.05
CA PRO A 196 -3.34 -1.05 -21.33
C PRO A 196 -4.07 -0.56 -20.08
N GLU A 197 -5.41 -0.64 -20.05
CA GLU A 197 -6.20 -0.16 -18.90
C GLU A 197 -6.16 -1.12 -17.71
N ILE A 198 -6.03 -2.43 -17.97
CA ILE A 198 -5.89 -3.43 -16.92
C ILE A 198 -4.43 -3.74 -16.56
N ALA A 199 -3.48 -3.45 -17.45
CA ALA A 199 -2.05 -3.69 -17.25
C ALA A 199 -1.48 -3.12 -15.92
N PRO A 200 -1.92 -1.96 -15.38
CA PRO A 200 -1.37 -1.42 -14.14
C PRO A 200 -1.42 -2.39 -12.97
N ILE A 201 -2.41 -3.29 -12.92
CA ILE A 201 -2.56 -4.26 -11.82
C ILE A 201 -1.41 -5.27 -11.75
N THR A 202 -0.73 -5.53 -12.86
CA THR A 202 0.42 -6.43 -12.89
C THR A 202 1.69 -5.75 -12.40
N GLY A 203 1.70 -4.42 -12.38
CA GLY A 203 2.83 -3.62 -11.92
C GLY A 203 3.02 -3.69 -10.41
N PRO A 204 4.27 -3.59 -9.94
CA PRO A 204 4.61 -3.69 -8.51
C PRO A 204 3.99 -2.57 -7.69
N MET A 205 3.77 -1.38 -8.24
CA MET A 205 3.09 -0.30 -7.52
C MET A 205 1.69 -0.74 -7.07
N TYR A 206 0.92 -1.36 -7.98
CA TYR A 206 -0.40 -1.90 -7.67
C TYR A 206 -0.30 -3.11 -6.75
N GLN A 207 0.67 -3.99 -6.93
CA GLN A 207 0.87 -5.12 -6.02
C GLN A 207 1.16 -4.64 -4.59
N LEU A 208 2.06 -3.66 -4.43
CA LEU A 208 2.35 -3.04 -3.13
C LEU A 208 1.09 -2.42 -2.52
N PHE A 209 0.30 -1.71 -3.32
CA PHE A 209 -0.97 -1.15 -2.89
C PHE A 209 -1.97 -2.24 -2.42
N ILE A 210 -2.15 -3.28 -3.22
CA ILE A 210 -3.10 -4.37 -2.99
C ILE A 210 -2.72 -5.21 -1.77
N PHE A 211 -1.43 -5.45 -1.55
CA PHE A 211 -0.96 -6.33 -0.47
C PHE A 211 -0.60 -5.60 0.82
N PHE A 212 -0.32 -4.28 0.77
CA PHE A 212 0.14 -3.54 1.95
C PHE A 212 -0.70 -2.34 2.33
N MET A 213 -1.36 -1.67 1.39
CA MET A 213 -2.07 -0.42 1.68
C MET A 213 -3.56 -0.66 1.92
N ILE A 214 -4.23 -1.32 0.97
CA ILE A 214 -5.68 -1.58 1.09
C ILE A 214 -6.00 -2.64 2.15
N THR A 215 -5.07 -3.55 2.42
CA THR A 215 -5.19 -4.66 3.38
C THR A 215 -4.57 -4.34 4.75
N ASP A 216 -4.12 -3.11 4.99
CA ASP A 216 -3.46 -2.74 6.24
C ASP A 216 -4.39 -2.96 7.46
N PRO A 217 -4.03 -3.86 8.38
CA PRO A 217 -4.92 -4.25 9.49
C PRO A 217 -5.25 -3.09 10.43
N ARG A 218 -4.42 -2.03 10.46
CA ARG A 218 -4.67 -0.86 11.32
C ARG A 218 -5.77 0.04 10.79
N THR A 219 -5.93 0.11 9.47
CA THR A 219 -6.78 1.12 8.79
C THR A 219 -8.02 0.50 8.15
N VAL A 220 -8.04 -0.82 7.95
CA VAL A 220 -9.21 -1.55 7.45
C VAL A 220 -10.39 -1.51 8.45
N VAL A 221 -11.62 -1.47 7.92
CA VAL A 221 -12.88 -1.51 8.71
C VAL A 221 -13.16 -2.88 9.31
N ARG A 222 -13.93 -2.96 10.41
CA ARG A 222 -14.27 -4.24 11.05
C ARG A 222 -15.39 -4.98 10.30
N GLY A 223 -15.20 -6.27 10.10
CA GLY A 223 -16.20 -7.18 9.53
C GLY A 223 -16.09 -7.37 8.02
N ARG A 224 -16.10 -8.64 7.60
CA ARG A 224 -15.83 -9.07 6.20
C ARG A 224 -16.69 -8.35 5.15
N ARG A 225 -18.00 -8.25 5.37
CA ARG A 225 -18.92 -7.59 4.42
C ARG A 225 -18.59 -6.12 4.21
N ARG A 226 -18.23 -5.39 5.28
CA ARG A 226 -17.88 -3.97 5.18
C ARG A 226 -16.56 -3.77 4.45
N GLN A 227 -15.59 -4.66 4.71
CA GLN A 227 -14.30 -4.62 4.01
C GLN A 227 -14.46 -4.82 2.51
N ILE A 228 -15.34 -5.75 2.08
CA ILE A 228 -15.70 -5.95 0.68
C ILE A 228 -16.31 -4.68 0.07
N VAL A 229 -17.31 -4.08 0.75
CA VAL A 229 -17.94 -2.84 0.26
C VAL A 229 -16.92 -1.71 0.14
N VAL A 230 -16.06 -1.51 1.14
CA VAL A 230 -15.02 -0.46 1.10
C VAL A 230 -14.04 -0.71 -0.04
N ALA A 231 -13.61 -1.96 -0.28
CA ALA A 231 -12.75 -2.30 -1.41
C ALA A 231 -13.39 -1.96 -2.76
N ILE A 232 -14.69 -2.25 -2.93
CA ILE A 232 -15.45 -1.87 -4.13
C ILE A 232 -15.50 -0.35 -4.27
N VAL A 233 -15.81 0.38 -3.20
CA VAL A 233 -15.89 1.86 -3.25
C VAL A 233 -14.53 2.48 -3.59
N ILE A 234 -13.42 1.92 -3.09
CA ILE A 234 -12.07 2.35 -3.46
C ILE A 234 -11.84 2.13 -4.96
N ALA A 235 -12.19 0.95 -5.50
CA ALA A 235 -12.06 0.66 -6.92
C ALA A 235 -12.94 1.58 -7.80
N VAL A 236 -14.18 1.85 -7.37
CA VAL A 236 -15.07 2.81 -8.03
C VAL A 236 -14.47 4.21 -8.04
N MET A 237 -13.99 4.68 -6.89
CA MET A 237 -13.36 6.00 -6.79
C MET A 237 -12.14 6.11 -7.70
N GLU A 238 -11.32 5.06 -7.76
CA GLU A 238 -10.19 5.00 -8.69
C GLU A 238 -10.63 5.06 -10.15
N THR A 239 -11.64 4.28 -10.55
CA THR A 239 -12.17 4.31 -11.91
C THR A 239 -12.76 5.68 -12.25
N LEU A 240 -13.41 6.36 -11.30
CA LEU A 240 -13.91 7.72 -11.48
C LEU A 240 -12.77 8.72 -11.67
N ILE A 241 -11.68 8.61 -10.90
CA ILE A 241 -10.49 9.45 -11.09
C ILE A 241 -9.89 9.24 -12.49
N ARG A 242 -9.77 7.98 -12.92
CA ARG A 242 -9.27 7.65 -14.27
C ARG A 242 -10.18 8.21 -15.37
N PHE A 243 -11.49 7.99 -15.24
CA PHE A 243 -12.48 8.54 -16.17
C PHE A 243 -12.45 10.06 -16.26
N ALA A 244 -12.33 10.75 -15.12
CA ALA A 244 -12.17 12.19 -15.07
C ALA A 244 -10.91 12.66 -15.82
N SER A 245 -9.80 11.95 -15.64
CA SER A 245 -8.57 12.19 -16.39
C SER A 245 -8.77 12.00 -17.90
N ASP A 246 -9.44 10.93 -18.33
CA ASP A 246 -9.71 10.66 -19.75
C ASP A 246 -10.57 11.74 -20.39
N LYS A 247 -11.50 12.32 -19.62
CA LYS A 247 -12.34 13.45 -20.04
C LYS A 247 -11.62 14.80 -19.99
N GLY A 248 -10.37 14.84 -19.55
CA GLY A 248 -9.58 16.07 -19.46
C GLY A 248 -10.08 17.02 -18.36
N TRP A 249 -10.69 16.51 -17.30
CA TRP A 249 -11.08 17.35 -16.16
C TRP A 249 -9.82 17.97 -15.51
N PRO A 250 -9.88 19.22 -15.03
CA PRO A 250 -8.73 19.94 -14.47
C PRO A 250 -8.40 19.43 -13.06
N LEU A 251 -7.96 18.17 -12.95
CA LEU A 251 -7.52 17.55 -11.72
C LEU A 251 -6.02 17.81 -11.51
N PRO A 252 -5.56 17.93 -10.24
CA PRO A 252 -4.13 17.97 -9.95
C PRO A 252 -3.40 16.75 -10.54
N THR A 253 -2.19 16.96 -11.07
CA THR A 253 -1.38 15.91 -11.73
C THR A 253 -1.26 14.62 -10.91
N ALA A 254 -1.25 14.73 -9.58
CA ALA A 254 -1.24 13.59 -8.66
C ALA A 254 -2.34 12.55 -8.92
N PHE A 255 -3.54 12.99 -9.32
CA PHE A 255 -4.67 12.11 -9.60
C PHE A 255 -4.44 11.22 -10.82
N ASN A 256 -3.68 11.71 -11.80
CA ASN A 256 -3.33 10.97 -13.01
C ASN A 256 -2.16 10.02 -12.74
N VAL A 257 -1.20 10.44 -11.91
CA VAL A 257 0.01 9.66 -11.59
C VAL A 257 -0.30 8.45 -10.70
N ALA A 258 -1.16 8.61 -9.68
CA ALA A 258 -1.41 7.56 -8.69
C ALA A 258 -2.88 7.44 -8.28
N PRO A 259 -3.81 7.15 -9.21
CA PRO A 259 -5.25 7.17 -8.95
C PRO A 259 -5.68 6.23 -7.82
N ALA A 260 -5.08 5.03 -7.72
CA ALA A 260 -5.39 4.07 -6.65
C ALA A 260 -5.03 4.61 -5.25
N PHE A 261 -3.90 5.33 -5.13
CA PHE A 261 -3.41 5.83 -3.85
C PHE A 261 -4.29 6.97 -3.36
N LEU A 262 -4.67 7.87 -4.28
CA LEU A 262 -5.62 8.96 -4.02
C LEU A 262 -7.00 8.40 -3.66
N ALA A 263 -7.49 7.38 -4.38
CA ALA A 263 -8.76 6.72 -4.06
C ALA A 263 -8.78 6.15 -2.64
N LEU A 264 -7.72 5.45 -2.21
CA LEU A 264 -7.59 4.96 -0.84
C LEU A 264 -7.46 6.12 0.17
N ALA A 265 -6.71 7.18 -0.15
CA ALA A 265 -6.53 8.33 0.73
C ALA A 265 -7.83 9.11 0.97
N LEU A 266 -8.76 9.09 0.01
CA LEU A 266 -10.08 9.71 0.12
C LEU A 266 -11.10 8.80 0.81
N VAL A 267 -11.20 7.53 0.40
CA VAL A 267 -12.25 6.62 0.86
C VAL A 267 -11.90 5.96 2.20
N GLY A 268 -10.65 5.53 2.37
CA GLY A 268 -10.16 4.82 3.55
C GLY A 268 -10.47 5.51 4.89
N PRO A 269 -10.07 6.78 5.11
CA PRO A 269 -10.31 7.47 6.38
C PRO A 269 -11.80 7.67 6.68
N VAL A 270 -12.62 8.00 5.67
CA VAL A 270 -14.05 8.20 5.83
C VAL A 270 -14.71 6.88 6.24
N ALA A 271 -14.38 5.78 5.56
CA ALA A 271 -14.87 4.45 5.89
C ALA A 271 -14.46 4.03 7.31
N LYS A 272 -13.20 4.26 7.69
CA LYS A 272 -12.68 3.94 9.02
C LYS A 272 -13.35 4.76 10.12
N TRP A 273 -13.52 6.06 9.89
CA TRP A 273 -14.19 6.96 10.82
C TRP A 273 -15.66 6.59 11.03
N LEU A 274 -16.39 6.26 9.97
CA LEU A 274 -17.78 5.78 10.05
C LEU A 274 -17.88 4.47 10.85
N ASP A 275 -16.95 3.54 10.64
CA ASP A 275 -16.90 2.27 11.39
C ASP A 275 -16.66 2.53 12.90
N LEU A 276 -15.70 3.41 13.23
CA LEU A 276 -15.38 3.77 14.62
C LEU A 276 -16.51 4.55 15.31
N ARG A 277 -17.26 5.38 14.57
CA ARG A 277 -18.44 6.08 15.10
C ARG A 277 -19.59 5.14 15.40
N ARG A 278 -19.83 4.12 14.57
CA ARG A 278 -20.90 3.13 14.81
C ARG A 278 -20.66 2.30 16.06
N LEU A 279 -19.40 2.13 16.49
CA LEU A 279 -19.05 1.50 17.75
C LEU A 279 -19.27 2.40 18.97
N ALA A 280 -19.45 3.72 18.80
CA ALA A 280 -19.79 4.61 19.90
C ALA A 280 -21.21 4.40 20.44
N TYR A 281 -22.09 3.93 19.57
CA TYR A 281 -23.53 3.87 19.78
C TYR A 281 -24.02 2.44 20.08
N LYS A 282 -23.08 1.49 20.26
CA LYS A 282 -23.34 0.14 20.75
C LYS A 282 -22.67 -0.02 22.10
#